data_AF-A0A2T3KBA4-F1
#
_entry.id   AF-A0A2T3KBA4-F1
#
_cell.length_a   1.000
_cell.length_b   1.000
_cell.length_c   1.000
_cell.angle_alpha   90.00
_cell.angle_beta   90.00
_cell.angle_gamma   90.00
#
_symmetry.space_group_name_H-M   'P 1'
#
loop_
_entity.id
_entity.type
_entity.pdbx_description
1 polymer ?
#
loop_
_entity_poly.entity_id
_entity_poly.type
_entity_poly.pdbx_seq_one_letter_code
_entity_poly.pdbx_strand_id
1 'polypeptide(L)'
;MSDHDQEISTWRQQRKKGLFRFIVSRSLPAFLGVLIGKIIGAVLFTDNGFNDVLVKEIIIGFIALVIAFPLLSIIHWRWKERKLRRHDEKYNPKSLENNND
;
A
#
# COMPACT_ATOMS: atom_id res chain seq x y z
N MET A 1 -0.65 13.96 -24.78
CA MET A 1 -1.20 13.73 -23.43
C MET A 1 -0.15 14.22 -22.45
N SER A 2 -0.47 15.08 -21.47
CA SER A 2 0.55 15.44 -20.47
C SER A 2 0.76 14.26 -19.50
N ASP A 3 1.97 14.09 -18.97
CA ASP A 3 2.26 13.02 -17.99
C ASP A 3 1.31 13.05 -16.78
N HIS A 4 0.79 14.22 -16.42
CA HIS A 4 -0.18 14.38 -15.33
C HIS A 4 -1.52 13.71 -15.64
N ASP A 5 -1.99 13.80 -16.88
CA ASP A 5 -3.24 13.18 -17.33
C ASP A 5 -3.13 11.64 -17.34
N GLN A 6 -1.94 11.14 -17.66
CA GLN A 6 -1.64 9.71 -17.62
C GLN A 6 -1.58 9.18 -16.17
N GLU A 7 -1.01 9.94 -15.24
CA GLU A 7 -1.01 9.59 -13.80
C GLU A 7 -2.44 9.58 -13.21
N ILE A 8 -3.28 10.51 -13.66
CA ILE A 8 -4.67 10.63 -13.22
C ILE A 8 -5.55 9.48 -13.77
N SER A 9 -5.39 9.15 -15.05
CA SER A 9 -6.15 8.04 -15.67
C SER A 9 -5.78 6.68 -15.08
N THR A 10 -4.49 6.42 -14.87
CA THR A 10 -4.02 5.22 -14.15
C THR A 10 -4.53 5.17 -12.71
N TRP A 11 -4.57 6.31 -12.01
CA TRP A 11 -5.16 6.37 -10.67
C TRP A 11 -6.66 6.07 -10.68
N ARG A 12 -7.44 6.60 -11.65
CA ARG A 12 -8.87 6.26 -11.78
C ARG A 12 -9.09 4.77 -12.01
N GLN A 13 -8.25 4.12 -12.83
CA GLN A 13 -8.31 2.66 -13.02
C GLN A 13 -7.94 1.89 -11.75
N GLN A 14 -6.93 2.33 -11.00
CA GLN A 14 -6.57 1.74 -9.70
C GLN A 14 -7.68 1.93 -8.67
N ARG A 15 -8.36 3.08 -8.66
CA ARG A 15 -9.49 3.35 -7.76
C ARG A 15 -10.59 2.30 -7.91
N LYS A 16 -10.95 1.95 -9.15
CA LYS A 16 -11.97 0.94 -9.47
C LYS A 16 -11.63 -0.46 -8.93
N LYS A 17 -10.35 -0.78 -8.74
CA LYS A 17 -9.91 -2.08 -8.20
C LYS A 17 -10.06 -2.18 -6.68
N GLY A 18 -10.36 -1.07 -5.99
CA GLY A 18 -10.66 -1.00 -4.57
C GLY A 18 -9.43 -0.80 -3.67
N LEU A 19 -9.69 -0.17 -2.52
CA LEU A 19 -8.67 0.17 -1.50
C LEU A 19 -7.96 -1.08 -0.96
N PHE A 20 -8.71 -2.15 -0.69
CA PHE A 20 -8.15 -3.40 -0.15
C PHE A 20 -7.12 -4.01 -1.10
N ARG A 21 -7.44 -4.12 -2.39
CA ARG A 21 -6.53 -4.67 -3.40
C ARG A 21 -5.29 -3.80 -3.58
N PHE A 22 -5.43 -2.48 -3.47
CA PHE A 22 -4.29 -1.56 -3.48
C PHE A 22 -3.36 -1.79 -2.29
N ILE A 23 -3.91 -1.88 -1.07
CA ILE A 23 -3.13 -2.16 0.15
C ILE A 23 -2.39 -3.49 0.02
N VAL A 24 -3.12 -4.57 -0.29
CA VAL A 24 -2.55 -5.92 -0.40
C VAL A 24 -1.49 -5.99 -1.48
N SER A 25 -1.73 -5.43 -2.67
CA SER A 25 -0.75 -5.46 -3.77
C SER A 25 0.59 -4.78 -3.43
N ARG A 26 0.55 -3.82 -2.50
CA ARG A 26 1.72 -3.01 -2.13
C ARG A 26 2.42 -3.53 -0.88
N SER A 27 1.68 -4.16 0.04
CA SER A 27 2.23 -4.73 1.27
C SER A 27 2.73 -6.17 1.09
N LEU A 28 2.09 -6.97 0.21
CA LEU A 28 2.42 -8.38 0.04
C LEU A 28 3.89 -8.62 -0.38
N PRO A 29 4.48 -7.88 -1.34
CA PRO A 29 5.87 -8.10 -1.72
C PRO A 29 6.85 -7.73 -0.60
N ALA A 30 6.58 -6.63 0.13
CA ALA A 30 7.38 -6.23 1.29
C ALA A 30 7.32 -7.30 2.39
N PHE A 31 6.14 -7.85 2.64
CA PHE A 31 5.94 -8.94 3.58
C PHE A 31 6.74 -10.19 3.19
N LEU A 32 6.63 -10.64 1.94
CA LEU A 32 7.38 -11.79 1.44
C LEU A 32 8.89 -11.57 1.53
N GLY A 33 9.36 -10.36 1.21
CA GLY A 33 10.78 -10.01 1.32
C GLY A 33 11.31 -10.12 2.75
N VAL A 34 10.59 -9.59 3.74
CA VAL A 34 10.98 -9.68 5.17
C VAL A 34 11.01 -11.13 5.65
N LEU A 35 9.99 -11.92 5.30
CA LEU A 35 9.91 -13.35 5.64
C LEU A 35 11.10 -14.13 5.06
N ILE A 36 11.36 -13.97 3.76
CA ILE A 36 12.44 -14.68 3.07
C ILE A 36 13.79 -14.28 3.66
N GLY A 37 14.04 -12.98 3.85
CA GLY A 37 15.30 -12.49 4.40
C GLY A 37 15.59 -13.05 5.79
N LYS A 38 14.56 -13.15 6.65
CA LYS A 38 14.72 -13.74 7.98
C LYS A 38 14.83 -15.26 7.97
N ILE A 39 14.15 -15.98 7.06
CA ILE A 39 14.34 -17.43 6.87
C ILE A 39 15.78 -17.72 6.45
N ILE A 40 16.31 -16.96 5.47
CA ILE A 40 17.70 -17.08 5.03
C ILE A 40 18.66 -16.79 6.19
N GLY A 41 18.43 -15.72 6.95
CA GLY A 41 19.22 -15.39 8.13
C GLY A 41 19.21 -16.49 9.19
N ALA A 42 18.05 -17.08 9.48
CA ALA A 42 17.92 -18.18 10.43
C ALA A 42 18.65 -19.44 9.93
N VAL A 43 18.55 -19.79 8.65
CA VAL A 43 19.20 -20.97 8.07
C VAL A 43 20.73 -20.82 8.02
N LEU A 44 21.24 -19.61 7.77
CA LEU A 44 22.67 -19.38 7.60
C LEU A 44 23.45 -19.16 8.90
N PHE A 45 22.80 -18.61 9.94
CA PHE A 45 23.51 -18.11 11.14
C PHE A 45 23.17 -18.85 12.44
N THR A 46 22.42 -19.95 12.40
CA THR A 46 21.95 -20.62 13.62
C THR A 46 22.44 -22.06 13.71
N ASP A 47 23.33 -22.34 14.67
CA ASP A 47 23.71 -23.71 15.08
C ASP A 47 22.64 -24.37 16.00
N ASN A 48 21.78 -23.58 16.65
CA ASN A 48 20.71 -24.04 17.56
C ASN A 48 19.37 -23.42 17.13
N GLY A 49 18.58 -24.18 16.34
CA GLY A 49 17.42 -23.75 15.55
C GLY A 49 16.48 -22.70 16.16
N PHE A 50 15.88 -21.88 15.28
CA PHE A 50 14.79 -20.91 15.54
C PHE A 50 14.68 -20.46 17.01
N ASN A 51 15.63 -19.64 17.46
CA ASN A 51 15.65 -19.14 18.83
C ASN A 51 14.36 -18.33 19.12
N ASP A 52 13.72 -18.55 20.27
CA ASP A 52 12.41 -17.97 20.63
C ASP A 52 12.40 -16.43 20.57
N VAL A 53 13.56 -15.81 20.80
CA VAL A 53 13.80 -14.37 20.65
C VAL A 53 13.63 -13.90 19.19
N LEU A 54 14.16 -14.64 18.22
CA LEU A 54 14.05 -14.33 16.80
C LEU A 54 12.60 -14.42 16.32
N VAL A 55 11.86 -15.42 16.80
CA VAL A 55 10.43 -15.61 16.49
C VAL A 55 9.60 -14.47 17.06
N LYS A 56 9.85 -14.05 18.31
CA LYS A 56 9.16 -12.91 18.92
C LYS A 56 9.39 -11.61 18.18
N GLU A 57 10.64 -11.32 17.78
CA GLU A 57 10.94 -10.14 16.97
C GLU A 57 10.26 -10.17 15.60
N ILE A 58 10.14 -11.35 14.97
CA ILE A 58 9.39 -11.51 13.72
C ILE A 58 7.93 -11.14 13.92
N ILE A 59 7.30 -11.69 14.96
CA ILE A 59 5.88 -11.47 15.23
C ILE A 59 5.61 -9.99 15.54
N ILE A 60 6.44 -9.37 16.37
CA ILE A 60 6.30 -7.94 16.73
C ILE A 60 6.50 -7.06 15.49
N GLY A 61 7.56 -7.28 14.73
CA GLY A 61 7.83 -6.55 13.49
C GLY A 61 6.71 -6.74 12.46
N PHE A 62 6.14 -7.95 12.38
CA PHE A 62 5.03 -8.28 11.52
C PHE A 62 3.76 -7.52 11.90
N ILE A 63 3.38 -7.53 13.19
CA ILE A 63 2.21 -6.79 13.68
C ILE A 63 2.37 -5.29 13.40
N ALA A 64 3.57 -4.73 13.66
CA ALA A 64 3.86 -3.33 13.37
C ALA A 64 3.71 -3.00 11.88
N LEU A 65 4.23 -3.86 10.99
CA LEU A 65 4.09 -3.72 9.54
C LEU A 65 2.64 -3.81 9.07
N VAL A 66 1.90 -4.81 9.56
CA VAL A 66 0.48 -5.03 9.21
C VAL A 66 -0.40 -3.87 9.67
N ILE A 67 -0.03 -3.14 10.72
CA ILE A 67 -0.77 -1.96 11.17
C ILE A 67 -0.31 -0.70 10.42
N ALA A 68 0.99 -0.49 10.28
CA ALA A 68 1.54 0.73 9.66
C ALA A 68 1.24 0.83 8.16
N PHE A 69 1.33 -0.28 7.41
CA PHE A 69 1.15 -0.26 5.95
C PHE A 69 -0.27 0.11 5.50
N PRO A 70 -1.34 -0.45 6.08
CA PRO A 70 -2.71 -0.05 5.78
C PRO A 70 -2.96 1.41 6.13
N LEU A 71 -2.48 1.89 7.29
CA LEU A 71 -2.63 3.28 7.69
C LEU A 71 -1.96 4.24 6.70
N LEU A 72 -0.70 3.98 6.34
CA LEU A 72 0.02 4.77 5.33
C LEU A 72 -0.66 4.71 3.95
N SER A 73 -1.17 3.54 3.57
CA SER A 73 -1.88 3.37 2.30
C SER A 73 -3.20 4.12 2.26
N ILE A 74 -3.95 4.16 3.38
CA ILE A 74 -5.18 4.95 3.51
C ILE A 74 -4.86 6.43 3.42
N ILE A 75 -3.82 6.92 4.11
CA ILE A 75 -3.39 8.32 4.05
C ILE A 75 -3.02 8.69 2.62
N HIS A 76 -2.20 7.85 1.96
CA HIS A 76 -1.79 8.06 0.57
C HIS A 76 -2.98 8.04 -0.39
N TRP A 77 -3.95 7.14 -0.17
CA TRP A 77 -5.19 7.11 -0.94
C TRP A 77 -5.99 8.40 -0.80
N ARG A 78 -6.22 8.87 0.43
CA ARG A 78 -6.92 10.13 0.73
C ARG A 78 -6.20 11.33 0.12
N TRP A 79 -4.87 11.31 0.07
CA TRP A 79 -4.08 12.37 -0.54
C TRP A 79 -4.26 12.41 -2.07
N LYS A 80 -4.15 11.26 -2.75
CA LYS A 80 -4.40 11.16 -4.20
C LYS A 80 -5.84 11.47 -4.58
N GLU A 81 -6.80 11.10 -3.74
CA GLU A 81 -8.22 11.42 -3.91
C GLU A 81 -8.48 12.93 -3.87
N ARG A 82 -7.84 13.64 -2.93
CA ARG A 82 -7.87 15.11 -2.88
C ARG A 82 -7.21 15.76 -4.10
N LYS A 83 -6.08 15.21 -4.58
CA LYS A 83 -5.40 15.70 -5.80
C LYS A 83 -6.30 15.55 -7.03
N LEU A 84 -6.98 14.41 -7.17
CA LEU A 84 -7.91 14.17 -8.27
C LEU A 84 -9.12 15.11 -8.23
N ARG A 85 -9.72 15.32 -7.05
CA ARG A 85 -10.87 16.23 -6.90
C ARG A 85 -10.53 17.65 -7.35
N ARG A 86 -9.36 18.19 -6.95
CA ARG A 86 -8.91 19.52 -7.41
C ARG A 86 -8.69 19.58 -8.93
N HIS A 87 -8.25 18.48 -9.53
CA HIS A 87 -8.07 18.41 -10.98
C HIS A 87 -9.41 18.38 -11.71
N ASP A 88 -10.36 17.58 -11.24
CA ASP A 88 -11.71 17.51 -11.80
C ASP A 88 -12.46 18.85 -11.59
N GLU A 89 -12.31 19.53 -10.44
CA GLU A 89 -12.83 20.90 -10.21
C GLU A 89 -12.28 21.92 -11.22
N LYS A 90 -10.98 21.82 -11.57
CA LYS A 90 -10.31 22.77 -12.47
C LYS A 90 -10.59 22.51 -13.95
N TYR A 91 -10.70 21.24 -14.36
CA TYR A 91 -10.72 20.86 -15.78
C TYR A 91 -12.00 20.15 -16.22
N ASN A 92 -12.86 19.68 -15.31
CA ASN A 92 -14.11 19.01 -15.65
C ASN A 92 -15.23 19.22 -14.60
N PRO A 93 -15.73 20.47 -14.45
CA PRO A 93 -16.70 20.82 -13.40
C PRO A 93 -18.02 20.05 -13.49
N LYS A 94 -18.44 19.60 -14.69
CA LYS A 94 -19.67 18.81 -14.90
C LYS A 94 -19.62 17.41 -14.26
N SER A 95 -18.45 16.89 -13.90
CA SER A 95 -18.33 15.57 -13.27
C SER A 95 -18.69 15.54 -11.78
N LEU A 96 -18.68 16.71 -11.11
CA LEU A 96 -19.05 16.83 -9.69
C LEU A 96 -20.56 16.90 -9.49
N GLU A 97 -21.30 17.38 -10.48
CA GLU A 97 -22.76 17.51 -10.45
C GLU A 97 -23.45 16.13 -10.46
N ASN A 98 -22.90 15.16 -11.22
CA ASN A 98 -23.47 13.82 -11.39
C ASN A 98 -23.07 12.80 -10.29
N ASN A 99 -22.36 13.22 -9.24
CA ASN A 99 -22.04 12.36 -8.08
C ASN A 99 -22.84 12.73 -6.82
N ASN A 100 -23.75 13.71 -6.92
CA ASN A 100 -24.59 14.19 -5.82
C ASN A 100 -26.04 13.70 -5.89
N ASP A 101 -26.37 12.81 -6.84
CA ASP A 101 -27.68 12.15 -6.96
C ASP A 101 -27.64 10.71 -6.40
#